data_AF-A0A067MFY1-F1
#
_entry.id   AF-A0A067MFY1-F1
#
_cell.length_a   1.000
_cell.length_b   1.000
_cell.length_c   1.000
_cell.angle_alpha   90.00
_cell.angle_beta   90.00
_cell.angle_gamma   90.00
#
_symmetry.space_group_name_H-M   'P 1'
#
loop_
_entity.id
_entity.type
_entity.pdbx_description
1 polymer ?
#
loop_
_entity_poly.entity_id
_entity_poly.type
_entity_poly.pdbx_seq_one_letter_code
_entity_poly.pdbx_strand_id
1 'polypeptide(L)'
;MYYLAQSLARADRLLDYIEAYTLLTAYYVHKDRFHQATHNGGVAMLFAAACGLHTLRPPEWSGKSSLLPPPRSRTEIRRRVRVWWMVYTLNRFGSATMNTHIDMEDEEILTIWDPPSDSRAPERAPPRSVCSLFIRNSGATSVYDDSANAIRSKCVALVYQAINIGHEAVSAPESNHVFWEQFQTIEQAIHEPNEETNHYTSFPHLLVRDAVISLHFKRACAGNATSLDSCLDASREAMLVIRQTLKQNMCISAFAYTVVAWARIFRVFATEYERLIAVGDDEKAQLIIPELKVLSKALRQRAATSGMTRAVIAGLKAKFTSLQHENGMF
;
A
#
# COMPACT_ATOMS: atom_id res chain seq x y z
N MET A 1 -9.55 -28.61 2.40
CA MET A 1 -10.34 -28.76 1.15
C MET A 1 -11.80 -29.17 1.39
N TYR A 2 -12.14 -29.97 2.41
CA TYR A 2 -13.52 -30.41 2.68
C TYR A 2 -14.57 -29.27 2.78
N TYR A 3 -14.26 -28.19 3.50
CA TYR A 3 -15.20 -27.07 3.66
C TYR A 3 -15.47 -26.26 2.39
N LEU A 4 -14.49 -26.12 1.48
CA LEU A 4 -14.69 -25.42 0.21
C LEU A 4 -15.63 -26.22 -0.70
N ALA A 5 -15.39 -27.53 -0.85
CA ALA A 5 -16.24 -28.39 -1.67
C ALA A 5 -17.69 -28.38 -1.18
N GLN A 6 -17.91 -28.43 0.13
CA GLN A 6 -19.24 -28.37 0.72
C GLN A 6 -19.91 -27.00 0.50
N SER A 7 -19.19 -25.89 0.73
CA SER A 7 -19.71 -24.53 0.51
C SER A 7 -20.03 -24.26 -0.96
N LEU A 8 -19.21 -24.76 -1.89
CA LEU A 8 -19.50 -24.68 -3.33
C LEU A 8 -20.72 -25.52 -3.71
N ALA A 9 -20.81 -26.76 -3.23
CA ALA A 9 -21.92 -27.66 -3.53
C ALA A 9 -23.27 -27.12 -3.05
N ARG A 10 -23.28 -26.34 -1.97
CA ARG A 10 -24.49 -25.75 -1.38
C ARG A 10 -24.67 -24.26 -1.71
N ALA A 11 -23.69 -23.65 -2.38
CA ALA A 11 -23.54 -22.20 -2.51
C ALA A 11 -23.76 -21.45 -1.18
N ASP A 12 -23.41 -22.08 -0.06
CA ASP A 12 -23.62 -21.56 1.28
C ASP A 12 -22.28 -21.18 1.91
N ARG A 13 -22.30 -20.15 2.78
CA ARG A 13 -21.12 -19.75 3.58
C ARG A 13 -19.87 -19.36 2.78
N LEU A 14 -20.00 -19.10 1.47
CA LEU A 14 -18.90 -18.67 0.60
C LEU A 14 -18.21 -17.40 1.14
N LEU A 15 -18.98 -16.47 1.71
CA LEU A 15 -18.42 -15.27 2.33
C LEU A 15 -17.60 -15.56 3.59
N ASP A 16 -18.04 -16.51 4.43
CA ASP A 16 -17.28 -16.96 5.60
C ASP A 16 -15.96 -17.62 5.18
N TYR A 17 -16.00 -18.40 4.09
CA TYR A 17 -14.80 -18.99 3.49
C TYR A 17 -13.81 -17.92 3.03
N ILE A 18 -14.27 -16.88 2.30
CA ILE A 18 -13.41 -15.79 1.84
C ILE A 18 -12.77 -15.06 3.03
N GLU A 19 -13.54 -14.73 4.07
CA GLU A 19 -13.02 -14.10 5.28
C GLU A 19 -11.95 -14.98 5.96
N ALA A 20 -12.24 -16.26 6.17
CA ALA A 20 -11.30 -17.19 6.78
C ALA A 20 -10.02 -17.35 5.95
N TYR A 21 -10.15 -17.44 4.62
CA TYR A 21 -9.01 -17.58 3.72
C TYR A 21 -8.15 -16.31 3.67
N THR A 22 -8.79 -15.14 3.77
CA THR A 22 -8.10 -13.84 3.89
C THR A 22 -7.31 -13.73 5.19
N LEU A 23 -7.87 -14.19 6.31
CA LEU A 23 -7.16 -14.27 7.59
C LEU A 23 -6.00 -15.27 7.53
N LEU A 24 -6.15 -16.38 6.81
CA LEU A 24 -5.07 -17.34 6.57
C LEU A 24 -3.92 -16.71 5.76
N THR A 25 -4.23 -15.89 4.75
CA THR A 25 -3.23 -15.10 4.02
C THR A 25 -2.48 -14.16 4.97
N ALA A 26 -3.18 -13.42 5.83
CA ALA A 26 -2.55 -12.55 6.83
C ALA A 26 -1.67 -13.35 7.82
N TYR A 27 -2.10 -14.54 8.21
CA TYR A 27 -1.29 -15.45 9.03
C TYR A 27 0.00 -15.87 8.32
N TYR A 28 -0.06 -16.21 7.03
CA TYR A 28 1.15 -16.54 6.27
C TYR A 28 2.10 -15.36 6.13
N VAL A 29 1.59 -14.14 5.92
CA VAL A 29 2.42 -12.92 5.98
C VAL A 29 3.09 -12.78 7.34
N HIS A 30 2.34 -12.97 8.43
CA HIS A 30 2.89 -12.88 9.79
C HIS A 30 3.96 -13.95 10.07
N LYS A 31 3.83 -15.14 9.47
CA LYS A 31 4.80 -16.24 9.57
C LYS A 31 5.93 -16.16 8.54
N ASP A 32 6.09 -15.04 7.84
CA ASP A 32 7.16 -14.83 6.85
C ASP A 32 7.06 -15.79 5.64
N ARG A 33 5.89 -16.39 5.40
CA ARG A 33 5.61 -17.35 4.32
C ARG A 33 5.04 -16.64 3.09
N PHE A 34 5.76 -15.65 2.56
CA PHE A 34 5.26 -14.70 1.55
C PHE A 34 4.79 -15.35 0.26
N HIS A 35 5.50 -16.35 -0.27
CA HIS A 35 5.06 -17.03 -1.50
C HIS A 35 3.66 -17.66 -1.35
N GLN A 36 3.40 -18.29 -0.21
CA GLN A 36 2.08 -18.86 0.08
C GLN A 36 1.05 -17.78 0.37
N ALA A 37 1.44 -16.70 1.04
CA ALA A 37 0.57 -15.56 1.26
C ALA A 37 0.13 -14.91 -0.07
N THR A 38 1.06 -14.62 -0.97
CA THR A 38 0.75 -14.01 -2.29
C THR A 38 -0.13 -14.95 -3.13
N HIS A 39 0.23 -16.24 -3.21
CA HIS A 39 -0.60 -17.21 -3.92
C HIS A 39 -2.02 -17.28 -3.34
N ASN A 40 -2.15 -17.41 -2.01
CA ASN A 40 -3.46 -17.46 -1.36
C ASN A 40 -4.23 -16.14 -1.52
N GLY A 41 -3.56 -15.00 -1.46
CA GLY A 41 -4.13 -13.68 -1.68
C GLY A 41 -4.74 -13.55 -3.08
N GLY A 42 -4.05 -14.00 -4.12
CA GLY A 42 -4.56 -14.01 -5.49
C GLY A 42 -5.76 -14.95 -5.66
N VAL A 43 -5.68 -16.17 -5.11
CA VAL A 43 -6.82 -17.11 -5.10
C VAL A 43 -8.03 -16.51 -4.36
N ALA A 44 -7.82 -15.82 -3.23
CA ALA A 44 -8.88 -15.14 -2.49
C ALA A 44 -9.52 -14.03 -3.32
N MET A 45 -8.72 -13.23 -4.01
CA MET A 45 -9.15 -12.12 -4.87
C MET A 45 -10.03 -12.61 -6.01
N LEU A 46 -9.55 -13.61 -6.77
CA LEU A 46 -10.31 -14.20 -7.88
C LEU A 46 -11.62 -14.87 -7.39
N PHE A 47 -11.58 -15.54 -6.25
CA PHE A 47 -12.78 -16.17 -5.69
C PHE A 47 -13.80 -15.14 -5.18
N ALA A 48 -13.34 -14.05 -4.56
CA ALA A 48 -14.18 -12.92 -4.18
C ALA A 48 -14.80 -12.24 -5.41
N ALA A 49 -14.04 -12.10 -6.49
CA ALA A 49 -14.52 -11.58 -7.76
C ALA A 49 -15.61 -12.47 -8.38
N ALA A 50 -15.43 -13.79 -8.40
CA ALA A 50 -16.44 -14.76 -8.84
C ALA A 50 -17.73 -14.69 -7.98
N CYS A 51 -17.60 -14.33 -6.71
CA CYS A 51 -18.73 -14.04 -5.82
C CYS A 51 -19.36 -12.65 -6.04
N GLY A 52 -18.98 -11.93 -7.11
CA GLY A 52 -19.51 -10.61 -7.44
C GLY A 52 -19.10 -9.49 -6.48
N LEU A 53 -18.12 -9.73 -5.60
CA LEU A 53 -17.75 -8.75 -4.57
C LEU A 53 -17.00 -7.54 -5.12
N HIS A 54 -16.47 -7.62 -6.34
CA HIS A 54 -15.74 -6.56 -7.03
C HIS A 54 -16.65 -5.51 -7.68
N THR A 55 -17.96 -5.77 -7.81
CA THR A 55 -18.92 -4.87 -8.47
C THR A 55 -20.04 -4.34 -7.55
N LEU A 56 -19.81 -4.25 -6.23
CA LEU A 56 -20.83 -3.86 -5.26
C LEU A 56 -21.07 -2.34 -5.25
N ARG A 57 -22.11 -1.87 -5.94
CA ARG A 57 -22.46 -0.44 -6.00
C ARG A 57 -23.96 -0.20 -6.17
N PRO A 58 -24.50 0.97 -5.77
CA PRO A 58 -25.87 1.33 -6.10
C PRO A 58 -26.12 1.39 -7.63
N PRO A 59 -27.36 1.13 -8.08
CA PRO A 59 -28.50 0.60 -7.33
C PRO A 59 -28.42 -0.92 -7.11
N GLU A 60 -27.54 -1.62 -7.83
CA GLU A 60 -27.44 -3.08 -7.87
C GLU A 60 -26.33 -3.62 -6.94
N TRP A 61 -26.71 -4.07 -5.74
CA TRP A 61 -25.77 -4.64 -4.75
C TRP A 61 -25.40 -6.11 -4.99
N SER A 62 -25.58 -6.59 -6.22
CA SER A 62 -25.26 -7.95 -6.65
C SER A 62 -24.79 -7.93 -8.09
N GLY A 63 -23.62 -8.51 -8.37
CA GLY A 63 -23.15 -8.68 -9.75
C GLY A 63 -24.06 -9.63 -10.53
N LYS A 64 -24.25 -9.36 -11.84
CA LYS A 64 -25.14 -10.14 -12.73
C LYS A 64 -24.78 -11.63 -12.80
N SER A 65 -23.52 -11.98 -12.57
CA SER A 65 -22.99 -13.35 -12.60
C SER A 65 -22.42 -13.81 -11.25
N SER A 66 -22.92 -13.24 -10.15
CA SER A 66 -22.44 -13.53 -8.80
C SER A 66 -22.80 -14.95 -8.34
N LEU A 67 -21.83 -15.69 -7.80
CA LEU A 67 -22.08 -16.96 -7.08
C LEU A 67 -22.84 -16.77 -5.77
N LEU A 68 -22.77 -15.58 -5.16
CA LEU A 68 -23.56 -15.25 -3.98
C LEU A 68 -24.97 -14.80 -4.37
N PRO A 69 -26.01 -15.19 -3.61
CA PRO A 69 -27.35 -14.64 -3.81
C PRO A 69 -27.36 -13.12 -3.58
N PRO A 70 -28.39 -12.40 -4.04
CA PRO A 70 -28.57 -10.99 -3.71
C PRO A 70 -28.53 -10.76 -2.18
N PRO A 71 -27.90 -9.67 -1.69
CA PRO A 71 -27.84 -9.39 -0.27
C PRO A 71 -29.25 -9.08 0.28
N ARG A 72 -29.57 -9.64 1.44
CA ARG A 72 -30.91 -9.54 2.05
C ARG A 72 -31.07 -8.30 2.93
N SER A 73 -29.98 -7.62 3.26
CA SER A 73 -29.98 -6.48 4.19
C SER A 73 -28.81 -5.53 3.94
N ARG A 74 -28.94 -4.30 4.45
CA ARG A 74 -27.85 -3.32 4.47
C ARG A 74 -26.63 -3.78 5.27
N THR A 75 -26.86 -4.53 6.35
CA THR A 75 -25.79 -5.13 7.16
C THR A 75 -24.98 -6.13 6.33
N GLU A 76 -25.66 -6.92 5.49
CA GLU A 76 -24.99 -7.86 4.60
C GLU A 76 -24.20 -7.14 3.50
N ILE A 77 -24.73 -6.06 2.92
CA ILE A 77 -24.00 -5.20 1.97
C ILE A 77 -22.72 -4.67 2.60
N ARG A 78 -22.81 -4.08 3.81
CA ARG A 78 -21.65 -3.58 4.57
C ARG A 78 -20.62 -4.67 4.80
N ARG A 79 -21.05 -5.88 5.16
CA ARG A 79 -20.15 -7.02 5.34
C ARG A 79 -19.44 -7.37 4.02
N ARG A 80 -20.17 -7.50 2.92
CA ARG A 80 -19.61 -7.83 1.59
C ARG A 80 -18.59 -6.79 1.11
N VAL A 81 -18.90 -5.49 1.23
CA VAL A 81 -17.97 -4.39 0.90
C VAL A 81 -16.71 -4.44 1.77
N ARG A 82 -16.87 -4.65 3.09
CA ARG A 82 -15.72 -4.80 3.99
C ARG A 82 -14.82 -5.98 3.58
N VAL A 83 -15.42 -7.13 3.29
CA VAL A 83 -14.68 -8.34 2.88
C VAL A 83 -13.92 -8.11 1.59
N TRP A 84 -14.56 -7.49 0.60
CA TRP A 84 -13.91 -7.10 -0.65
C TRP A 84 -12.64 -6.29 -0.39
N TRP A 85 -12.76 -5.21 0.37
CA TRP A 85 -11.64 -4.33 0.65
C TRP A 85 -10.54 -4.95 1.52
N MET A 86 -10.89 -5.90 2.41
CA MET A 86 -9.90 -6.69 3.14
C MET A 86 -9.08 -7.58 2.20
N VAL A 87 -9.74 -8.28 1.26
CA VAL A 87 -9.09 -9.14 0.27
C VAL A 87 -8.21 -8.29 -0.65
N TYR A 88 -8.77 -7.22 -1.22
CA TYR A 88 -8.07 -6.27 -2.08
C TYR A 88 -6.80 -5.72 -1.41
N THR A 89 -6.92 -5.21 -0.18
CA THR A 89 -5.78 -4.65 0.57
C THR A 89 -4.65 -5.65 0.74
N LEU A 90 -4.96 -6.89 1.15
CA LEU A 90 -3.94 -7.92 1.36
C LEU A 90 -3.32 -8.40 0.05
N ASN A 91 -4.12 -8.53 -1.02
CA ASN A 91 -3.63 -8.88 -2.35
C ASN A 91 -2.63 -7.82 -2.85
N ARG A 92 -3.03 -6.54 -2.84
CA ARG A 92 -2.19 -5.42 -3.30
C ARG A 92 -0.93 -5.26 -2.47
N PHE A 93 -0.99 -5.43 -1.14
CA PHE A 93 0.23 -5.46 -0.31
C PHE A 93 1.16 -6.61 -0.66
N GLY A 94 0.61 -7.81 -0.89
CA GLY A 94 1.37 -8.97 -1.34
C GLY A 94 2.10 -8.69 -2.65
N SER A 95 1.40 -8.15 -3.64
CA SER A 95 1.97 -7.78 -4.93
C SER A 95 3.01 -6.68 -4.82
N ALA A 96 2.75 -5.62 -4.05
CA ALA A 96 3.71 -4.54 -3.83
C ALA A 96 4.98 -4.98 -3.07
N THR A 97 4.86 -5.98 -2.19
CA THR A 97 6.00 -6.54 -1.44
C THR A 97 6.86 -7.45 -2.31
N MET A 98 6.22 -8.31 -3.09
CA MET A 98 6.88 -9.35 -3.89
C MET A 98 7.22 -8.90 -5.32
N ASN A 99 6.79 -7.70 -5.72
CA ASN A 99 6.88 -7.19 -7.08
C ASN A 99 6.25 -8.16 -8.11
N THR A 100 5.07 -8.68 -7.79
CA THR A 100 4.31 -9.60 -8.65
C THR A 100 3.17 -8.88 -9.36
N HIS A 101 2.73 -9.44 -10.50
CA HIS A 101 1.54 -8.97 -11.21
C HIS A 101 0.30 -9.03 -10.31
N ILE A 102 -0.68 -8.15 -10.56
CA ILE A 102 -1.98 -8.18 -9.88
C ILE A 102 -2.93 -9.17 -10.54
N ASP A 103 -3.82 -9.79 -9.76
CA ASP A 103 -4.76 -10.78 -10.28
C ASP A 103 -5.99 -10.16 -10.97
N MET A 104 -6.19 -8.85 -10.83
CA MET A 104 -7.34 -8.09 -11.33
C MET A 104 -6.95 -6.63 -11.46
N GLU A 105 -7.24 -6.01 -12.60
CA GLU A 105 -6.99 -4.59 -12.86
C GLU A 105 -7.92 -3.69 -12.05
N ASP A 106 -7.47 -2.49 -11.71
CA ASP A 106 -8.24 -1.56 -10.87
C ASP A 106 -9.53 -1.09 -11.59
N GLU A 107 -9.51 -1.00 -12.93
CA GLU A 107 -10.64 -0.63 -13.80
C GLU A 107 -11.83 -1.58 -13.70
N GLU A 108 -11.58 -2.84 -13.37
CA GLU A 108 -12.62 -3.86 -13.21
C GLU A 108 -13.34 -3.74 -11.85
N ILE A 109 -12.80 -2.94 -10.92
CA ILE A 109 -13.27 -2.83 -9.55
C ILE A 109 -14.25 -1.66 -9.43
N LEU A 110 -15.54 -2.00 -9.47
CA LEU A 110 -16.64 -1.04 -9.37
C LEU A 110 -17.20 -0.90 -7.95
N THR A 111 -16.69 -1.69 -7.01
CA THR A 111 -17.10 -1.63 -5.60
C THR A 111 -16.76 -0.29 -4.99
N ILE A 112 -17.71 0.28 -4.28
CA ILE A 112 -17.52 1.56 -3.58
C ILE A 112 -16.76 1.37 -2.26
N TRP A 113 -16.06 2.41 -1.80
CA TRP A 113 -15.29 2.38 -0.54
C TRP A 113 -16.13 2.01 0.69
N ASP A 114 -17.22 2.74 0.89
CA ASP A 114 -18.17 2.51 1.98
C ASP A 114 -19.61 2.72 1.48
N PRO A 115 -20.55 1.84 1.84
CA PRO A 115 -21.95 2.06 1.53
C PRO A 115 -22.48 3.26 2.31
N PRO A 116 -23.36 4.10 1.72
CA PRO A 116 -23.91 5.26 2.40
C PRO A 116 -24.47 4.90 3.78
N SER A 117 -24.47 5.84 4.72
CA SER A 117 -25.13 5.68 6.01
C SER A 117 -26.65 5.66 5.87
N ASP A 118 -27.19 6.58 5.05
CA ASP A 118 -28.63 6.79 4.84
C ASP A 118 -29.16 6.27 3.50
N SER A 119 -30.46 5.94 3.46
CA SER A 119 -31.19 5.59 2.23
C SER A 119 -31.54 6.81 1.36
N ARG A 120 -31.31 8.03 1.86
CA ARG A 120 -31.61 9.30 1.18
C ARG A 120 -30.41 9.94 0.48
N ALA A 121 -29.25 9.28 0.46
CA ALA A 121 -28.12 9.79 -0.29
C ALA A 121 -28.55 9.98 -1.76
N PRO A 122 -28.29 11.15 -2.37
CA PRO A 122 -28.76 11.44 -3.71
C PRO A 122 -28.25 10.36 -4.67
N GLU A 123 -29.16 9.77 -5.46
CA GLU A 123 -28.88 8.72 -6.45
C GLU A 123 -27.77 9.09 -7.45
N ARG A 124 -27.37 10.37 -7.50
CA ARG A 124 -26.41 10.95 -8.45
C ARG A 124 -24.99 11.16 -7.91
N ALA A 125 -24.69 10.78 -6.66
CA ALA A 125 -23.30 10.87 -6.20
C ALA A 125 -22.42 9.95 -7.07
N PRO A 126 -21.33 10.46 -7.69
CA PRO A 126 -20.49 9.65 -8.54
C PRO A 126 -19.92 8.46 -7.75
N PRO A 127 -19.86 7.26 -8.36
CA PRO A 127 -19.41 6.07 -7.66
C PRO A 127 -17.96 6.24 -7.19
N ARG A 128 -17.76 6.13 -5.88
CA ARG A 128 -16.44 6.25 -5.25
C ARG A 128 -15.78 4.86 -5.15
N SER A 129 -15.22 4.37 -6.26
CA SER A 129 -14.43 3.13 -6.33
C SER A 129 -12.92 3.40 -6.39
N VAL A 130 -12.10 2.37 -6.61
CA VAL A 130 -10.64 2.51 -6.77
C VAL A 130 -10.27 3.47 -7.90
N CYS A 131 -10.88 3.36 -9.08
CA CYS A 131 -10.59 4.21 -10.23
C CYS A 131 -10.84 5.70 -9.93
N SER A 132 -11.84 5.98 -9.08
CA SER A 132 -12.18 7.36 -8.75
C SER A 132 -11.06 8.10 -8.00
N LEU A 133 -10.12 7.39 -7.35
CA LEU A 133 -8.93 8.02 -6.76
C LEU A 133 -8.04 8.72 -7.78
N PHE A 134 -8.07 8.25 -9.03
CA PHE A 134 -7.21 8.72 -10.10
C PHE A 134 -7.97 9.60 -11.09
N ILE A 135 -9.11 10.17 -10.66
CA ILE A 135 -9.86 11.18 -11.40
C ILE A 135 -9.73 12.49 -10.61
N ARG A 136 -9.18 13.52 -11.26
CA ARG A 136 -9.02 14.85 -10.66
C ARG A 136 -10.35 15.38 -10.12
N ASN A 137 -10.33 15.93 -8.91
CA ASN A 137 -11.49 16.54 -8.26
C ASN A 137 -12.69 15.58 -8.06
N SER A 138 -12.48 14.27 -8.05
CA SER A 138 -13.57 13.30 -7.80
C SER A 138 -14.09 13.32 -6.36
N GLY A 139 -13.30 13.89 -5.44
CA GLY A 139 -13.52 13.83 -4.00
C GLY A 139 -13.28 12.43 -3.40
N ALA A 140 -12.79 11.47 -4.18
CA ALA A 140 -12.52 10.11 -3.71
C ALA A 140 -11.27 10.00 -2.82
N THR A 141 -10.36 10.97 -2.91
CA THR A 141 -9.17 11.12 -2.06
C THR A 141 -9.51 11.57 -0.64
N SER A 142 -10.71 12.13 -0.43
CA SER A 142 -11.19 12.48 0.91
C SER A 142 -11.37 11.24 1.78
N VAL A 143 -10.85 11.32 3.01
CA VAL A 143 -10.89 10.24 4.01
C VAL A 143 -11.75 10.58 5.24
N TYR A 144 -12.41 11.74 5.26
CA TYR A 144 -13.11 12.24 6.46
C TYR A 144 -14.25 11.31 6.92
N ASP A 145 -15.03 10.80 5.97
CA ASP A 145 -16.16 9.90 6.23
C ASP A 145 -15.82 8.42 6.01
N ASP A 146 -14.55 8.10 5.74
CA ASP A 146 -14.14 6.75 5.41
C ASP A 146 -13.98 5.89 6.65
N SER A 147 -14.34 4.61 6.52
CA SER A 147 -13.93 3.59 7.48
C SER A 147 -12.40 3.40 7.46
N ALA A 148 -11.83 2.96 8.57
CA ALA A 148 -10.40 2.62 8.64
C ALA A 148 -9.97 1.56 7.60
N ASN A 149 -10.91 0.77 7.08
CA ASN A 149 -10.65 -0.22 6.03
C ASN A 149 -10.59 0.45 4.64
N ALA A 150 -11.49 1.40 4.36
CA ALA A 150 -11.45 2.21 3.16
C ALA A 150 -10.16 3.05 3.09
N ILE A 151 -9.80 3.75 4.17
CA ILE A 151 -8.55 4.53 4.26
C ILE A 151 -7.34 3.65 3.91
N ARG A 152 -7.22 2.48 4.56
CA ARG A 152 -6.12 1.54 4.26
C ARG A 152 -6.13 1.08 2.80
N SER A 153 -7.29 0.77 2.24
CA SER A 153 -7.42 0.31 0.86
C SER A 153 -7.04 1.40 -0.14
N LYS A 154 -7.45 2.66 0.11
CA LYS A 154 -7.07 3.83 -0.69
C LYS A 154 -5.57 4.06 -0.67
N CYS A 155 -4.96 4.10 0.52
CA CYS A 155 -3.51 4.25 0.64
C CYS A 155 -2.74 3.16 -0.12
N VAL A 156 -3.20 1.90 -0.04
CA VAL A 156 -2.58 0.79 -0.76
C VAL A 156 -2.74 0.92 -2.28
N ALA A 157 -3.91 1.37 -2.75
CA ALA A 157 -4.12 1.65 -4.17
C ALA A 157 -3.15 2.74 -4.66
N LEU A 158 -3.01 3.85 -3.91
CA LEU A 158 -2.07 4.93 -4.23
C LEU A 158 -0.63 4.43 -4.30
N VAL A 159 -0.19 3.66 -3.31
CA VAL A 159 1.17 3.09 -3.28
C VAL A 159 1.40 2.16 -4.46
N TYR A 160 0.46 1.27 -4.76
CA TYR A 160 0.58 0.32 -5.85
C TYR A 160 0.70 1.04 -7.21
N GLN A 161 -0.19 2.01 -7.49
CA GLN A 161 -0.14 2.81 -8.71
C GLN A 161 1.14 3.66 -8.81
N ALA A 162 1.58 4.24 -7.69
CA ALA A 162 2.84 4.99 -7.62
C ALA A 162 4.08 4.13 -7.93
N ILE A 163 4.11 2.86 -7.49
CA ILE A 163 5.21 1.93 -7.81
C ILE A 163 5.27 1.68 -9.32
N ASN A 164 4.12 1.40 -9.94
CA ASN A 164 4.06 1.07 -11.37
C ASN A 164 4.46 2.27 -12.23
N ILE A 165 3.82 3.42 -12.00
CA ILE A 165 4.08 4.64 -12.77
C ILE A 165 5.48 5.20 -12.49
N GLY A 166 5.94 5.16 -11.23
CA GLY A 166 7.30 5.59 -10.87
C GLY A 166 8.39 4.74 -11.52
N HIS A 167 8.13 3.45 -11.76
CA HIS A 167 9.07 2.58 -12.48
C HIS A 167 9.21 2.99 -13.95
N GLU A 168 8.10 3.28 -14.61
CA GLU A 168 8.06 3.66 -16.03
C GLU A 168 8.57 5.08 -16.29
N ALA A 169 8.47 5.98 -15.30
CA ALA A 169 8.80 7.40 -15.44
C ALA A 169 10.25 7.72 -15.83
N VAL A 170 11.20 6.79 -15.64
CA VAL A 170 12.60 6.98 -16.06
C VAL A 170 12.78 6.81 -17.56
N SER A 171 11.94 5.98 -18.19
CA SER A 171 12.03 5.66 -19.62
C SER A 171 10.99 6.41 -20.45
N ALA A 172 10.03 7.09 -19.80
CA ALA A 172 8.99 7.86 -20.47
C ALA A 172 9.58 9.14 -21.12
N PRO A 173 9.37 9.36 -22.43
CA PRO A 173 9.74 10.62 -23.07
C PRO A 173 8.95 11.79 -22.49
N GLU A 174 9.57 12.97 -22.37
CA GLU A 174 8.89 14.21 -21.93
C GLU A 174 7.72 14.60 -22.86
N SER A 175 7.73 14.16 -24.13
CA SER A 175 6.64 14.37 -25.09
C SER A 175 5.43 13.46 -24.88
N ASN A 176 5.52 12.43 -24.02
CA ASN A 176 4.39 11.55 -23.73
C ASN A 176 3.42 12.21 -22.74
N HIS A 177 2.61 13.14 -23.23
CA HIS A 177 1.68 13.92 -22.41
C HIS A 177 0.69 13.06 -21.62
N VAL A 178 0.23 11.94 -22.18
CA VAL A 178 -0.73 11.04 -21.53
C VAL A 178 -0.10 10.41 -20.27
N PHE A 179 1.14 9.93 -20.38
CA PHE A 179 1.86 9.38 -19.24
C PHE A 179 2.09 10.43 -18.14
N TRP A 180 2.54 11.63 -18.50
CA TRP A 180 2.81 12.67 -17.51
C TRP A 180 1.54 13.24 -16.89
N GLU A 181 0.42 13.27 -17.61
CA GLU A 181 -0.88 13.59 -17.03
C GLU A 181 -1.32 12.55 -15.99
N GLN A 182 -1.10 11.26 -16.26
CA GLN A 182 -1.35 10.19 -15.30
C GLN A 182 -0.42 10.30 -14.08
N PHE A 183 0.87 10.57 -14.28
CA PHE A 183 1.84 10.79 -13.21
C PHE A 183 1.38 11.93 -12.28
N GLN A 184 1.04 13.09 -12.85
CA GLN A 184 0.55 14.25 -12.09
C GLN A 184 -0.77 13.97 -11.37
N THR A 185 -1.64 13.17 -11.98
CA THR A 185 -2.92 12.81 -11.36
C THR A 185 -2.72 11.92 -10.13
N ILE A 186 -1.77 10.99 -10.18
CA ILE A 186 -1.39 10.18 -9.02
C ILE A 186 -0.69 11.04 -7.96
N GLU A 187 0.24 11.91 -8.36
CA GLU A 187 0.91 12.86 -7.46
C GLU A 187 -0.11 13.72 -6.71
N GLN A 188 -1.06 14.32 -7.43
CA GLN A 188 -2.15 15.09 -6.85
C GLN A 188 -2.98 14.24 -5.87
N ALA A 189 -3.36 13.02 -6.25
CA ALA A 189 -4.14 12.14 -5.40
C ALA A 189 -3.41 11.73 -4.10
N ILE A 190 -2.07 11.69 -4.11
CA ILE A 190 -1.24 11.43 -2.94
C ILE A 190 -1.17 12.65 -2.00
N HIS A 191 -1.22 13.86 -2.54
CA HIS A 191 -1.14 15.12 -1.77
C HIS A 191 -2.49 15.62 -1.25
N GLU A 192 -3.61 15.25 -1.88
CA GLU A 192 -4.97 15.66 -1.46
C GLU A 192 -5.47 15.16 -0.08
N PRO A 193 -4.97 14.08 0.56
CA PRO A 193 -5.41 13.69 1.90
C PRO A 193 -5.01 14.75 2.95
N ASN A 194 -6.01 15.57 3.30
CA ASN A 194 -5.99 16.81 4.09
C ASN A 194 -5.21 16.82 5.42
N GLU A 195 -4.80 18.05 5.77
CA GLU A 195 -3.94 18.55 6.86
C GLU A 195 -4.35 18.20 8.30
N GLU A 196 -5.52 17.60 8.52
CA GLU A 196 -6.01 17.20 9.86
C GLU A 196 -5.75 15.72 10.12
N THR A 197 -4.48 15.36 10.32
CA THR A 197 -4.10 13.97 10.64
C THR A 197 -4.61 13.57 12.03
N ASN A 198 -5.73 12.84 12.05
CA ASN A 198 -6.23 12.15 13.23
C ASN A 198 -5.18 11.12 13.71
N HIS A 199 -4.93 11.04 15.02
CA HIS A 199 -3.84 10.28 15.64
C HIS A 199 -3.89 8.76 15.37
N TYR A 200 -5.03 8.26 14.88
CA TYR A 200 -5.21 6.86 14.45
C TYR A 200 -4.61 6.53 13.07
N THR A 201 -3.92 7.48 12.42
CA THR A 201 -3.47 7.37 11.01
C THR A 201 -1.99 7.09 10.79
N SER A 202 -1.20 6.72 11.81
CA SER A 202 0.26 6.56 11.64
C SER A 202 0.64 5.62 10.49
N PHE A 203 -0.05 4.48 10.34
CA PHE A 203 0.20 3.55 9.25
C PHE A 203 -0.26 4.08 7.87
N PRO A 204 -1.51 4.59 7.71
CA PRO A 204 -1.91 5.33 6.49
C PRO A 204 -0.94 6.45 6.09
N HIS A 205 -0.47 7.26 7.04
CA HIS A 205 0.51 8.32 6.77
C HIS A 205 1.81 7.75 6.22
N LEU A 206 2.35 6.68 6.82
CA LEU A 206 3.54 5.99 6.29
C LEU A 206 3.32 5.51 4.85
N LEU A 207 2.13 4.97 4.53
CA LEU A 207 1.81 4.51 3.17
C LEU A 207 1.76 5.67 2.17
N VAL A 208 1.12 6.79 2.52
CA VAL A 208 1.06 7.97 1.64
C VAL A 208 2.48 8.49 1.36
N ARG A 209 3.34 8.57 2.38
CA ARG A 209 4.75 8.95 2.18
C ARG A 209 5.53 7.93 1.35
N ASP A 210 5.27 6.64 1.53
CA ASP A 210 5.87 5.60 0.68
C ASP A 210 5.37 5.65 -0.77
N ALA A 211 4.15 6.13 -1.02
CA ALA A 211 3.63 6.37 -2.36
C ALA A 211 4.42 7.50 -3.05
N VAL A 212 4.66 8.63 -2.37
CA VAL A 212 5.53 9.71 -2.90
C VAL A 212 6.91 9.17 -3.24
N ILE A 213 7.54 8.44 -2.32
CA ILE A 213 8.87 7.86 -2.55
C ILE A 213 8.84 6.90 -3.75
N SER A 214 7.82 6.04 -3.85
CA SER A 214 7.69 5.08 -4.95
C SER A 214 7.54 5.77 -6.31
N LEU A 215 6.78 6.86 -6.36
CA LEU A 215 6.54 7.65 -7.58
C LEU A 215 7.81 8.37 -8.07
N HIS A 216 8.59 8.94 -7.16
CA HIS A 216 9.69 9.84 -7.50
C HIS A 216 11.09 9.20 -7.45
N PHE A 217 11.32 8.15 -6.67
CA PHE A 217 12.67 7.66 -6.34
C PHE A 217 13.50 7.28 -7.57
N LYS A 218 12.87 6.68 -8.58
CA LYS A 218 13.57 6.28 -9.80
C LYS A 218 14.05 7.48 -10.63
N ARG A 219 13.22 8.53 -10.74
CA ARG A 219 13.61 9.81 -11.36
C ARG A 219 14.68 10.53 -10.54
N ALA A 220 14.58 10.49 -9.21
CA ALA A 220 15.59 11.04 -8.32
C ALA A 220 16.96 10.37 -8.54
N CYS A 221 17.01 9.03 -8.65
CA CYS A 221 18.23 8.30 -9.01
C CYS A 221 18.76 8.64 -10.40
N ALA A 222 17.90 9.09 -11.33
CA ALA A 222 18.29 9.55 -12.66
C ALA A 222 18.75 11.03 -12.68
N GLY A 223 18.87 11.67 -11.52
CA GLY A 223 19.38 13.05 -11.39
C GLY A 223 18.31 14.14 -11.38
N ASN A 224 17.02 13.81 -11.33
CA ASN A 224 15.97 14.82 -11.22
C ASN A 224 15.92 15.41 -9.79
N ALA A 225 16.35 16.66 -9.64
CA ALA A 225 16.44 17.34 -8.35
C ALA A 225 15.08 17.47 -7.63
N THR A 226 14.03 17.88 -8.33
CA THR A 226 12.69 18.01 -7.75
C THR A 226 12.18 16.69 -7.17
N SER A 227 12.38 15.59 -7.90
CA SER A 227 12.00 14.25 -7.42
C SER A 227 12.82 13.80 -6.22
N LEU A 228 14.10 14.20 -6.14
CA LEU A 228 14.94 13.93 -4.98
C LEU A 228 14.44 14.70 -3.75
N ASP A 229 14.12 15.98 -3.90
CA ASP A 229 13.56 16.80 -2.83
C ASP A 229 12.24 16.22 -2.31
N SER A 230 11.31 15.87 -3.21
CA SER A 230 10.05 15.21 -2.84
C SER A 230 10.27 13.90 -2.07
N CYS A 231 11.26 13.08 -2.47
CA CYS A 231 11.60 11.85 -1.75
C CYS A 231 12.18 12.12 -0.36
N LEU A 232 13.05 13.12 -0.23
CA LEU A 232 13.69 13.48 1.04
C LEU A 232 12.67 14.04 2.03
N ASP A 233 11.77 14.92 1.58
CA ASP A 233 10.73 15.50 2.42
C ASP A 233 9.74 14.41 2.88
N ALA A 234 9.25 13.57 1.97
CA ALA A 234 8.40 12.45 2.33
C ALA A 234 9.09 11.47 3.31
N SER A 235 10.39 11.24 3.12
CA SER A 235 11.19 10.41 4.03
C SER A 235 11.29 11.03 5.43
N ARG A 236 11.59 12.32 5.54
CA ARG A 236 11.69 13.04 6.82
C ARG A 236 10.37 13.00 7.59
N GLU A 237 9.25 13.20 6.90
CA GLU A 237 7.93 13.11 7.51
C GLU A 237 7.61 11.69 8.01
N ALA A 238 7.87 10.68 7.18
CA ALA A 238 7.67 9.28 7.55
C ALA A 238 8.52 8.87 8.77
N MET A 239 9.67 9.50 8.97
CA MET A 239 10.53 9.21 10.11
C MET A 239 9.90 9.56 11.47
N LEU A 240 8.92 10.47 11.53
CA LEU A 240 8.15 10.73 12.75
C LEU A 240 7.38 9.47 13.21
N VAL A 241 6.73 8.79 12.27
CA VAL A 241 6.00 7.53 12.52
C VAL A 241 6.95 6.41 12.93
N ILE A 242 8.13 6.34 12.31
CA ILE A 242 9.14 5.30 12.58
C ILE A 242 9.70 5.44 13.99
N ARG A 243 10.06 6.66 14.38
CA ARG A 243 10.51 6.95 15.75
C ARG A 243 9.46 6.61 16.78
N GLN A 244 8.19 6.95 16.52
CA GLN A 244 7.09 6.61 17.41
C GLN A 244 6.91 5.09 17.54
N THR A 245 6.98 4.36 16.43
CA THR A 245 6.89 2.89 16.39
C THR A 245 8.02 2.25 17.22
N LEU A 246 9.25 2.76 17.09
CA LEU A 246 10.40 2.33 17.88
C LEU A 246 10.21 2.63 19.37
N LYS A 247 9.77 3.84 19.72
CA LYS A 247 9.52 4.26 21.10
C LYS A 247 8.48 3.36 21.79
N GLN A 248 7.49 2.89 21.03
CA GLN A 248 6.43 1.99 21.52
C GLN A 248 6.81 0.50 21.45
N ASN A 249 8.03 0.14 21.04
CA ASN A 249 8.47 -1.24 20.81
C ASN A 249 7.55 -2.03 19.84
N MET A 250 6.90 -1.33 18.91
CA MET A 250 5.94 -1.92 17.98
C MET A 250 6.60 -2.49 16.71
N CYS A 251 7.92 -2.34 16.55
CA CYS A 251 8.63 -2.83 15.35
C CYS A 251 8.49 -4.35 15.16
N ILE A 252 8.41 -5.14 16.23
CA ILE A 252 8.24 -6.60 16.15
C ILE A 252 6.84 -6.96 15.63
N SER A 253 5.82 -6.16 15.96
CA SER A 253 4.43 -6.37 15.55
C SER A 253 4.03 -5.60 14.30
N ALA A 254 4.95 -4.81 13.73
CA ALA A 254 4.70 -4.03 12.53
C ALA A 254 4.27 -4.94 11.38
N PHE A 255 3.29 -4.46 10.61
CA PHE A 255 2.82 -5.15 9.43
C PHE A 255 3.97 -5.37 8.45
N ALA A 256 4.00 -6.50 7.74
CA ALA A 256 5.17 -6.88 6.93
C ALA A 256 5.56 -5.82 5.89
N TYR A 257 4.57 -5.13 5.30
CA TYR A 257 4.80 -4.06 4.33
C TYR A 257 5.59 -2.89 4.91
N THR A 258 5.48 -2.62 6.21
CA THR A 258 6.24 -1.55 6.89
C THR A 258 7.75 -1.71 6.67
N VAL A 259 8.26 -2.94 6.56
CA VAL A 259 9.67 -3.23 6.25
C VAL A 259 10.07 -2.73 4.87
N VAL A 260 9.19 -2.89 3.88
CA VAL A 260 9.40 -2.43 2.51
C VAL A 260 9.50 -0.90 2.48
N ALA A 261 8.56 -0.23 3.14
CA ALA A 261 8.56 1.23 3.26
C ALA A 261 9.83 1.74 3.98
N TRP A 262 10.21 1.14 5.12
CA TRP A 262 11.45 1.51 5.83
C TRP A 262 12.70 1.30 4.97
N ALA A 263 12.75 0.21 4.19
CA ALA A 263 13.88 -0.04 3.30
C ALA A 263 13.94 0.98 2.15
N ARG A 264 12.81 1.45 1.64
CA ARG A 264 12.75 2.52 0.62
C ARG A 264 13.22 3.86 1.18
N ILE A 265 12.73 4.24 2.36
CA ILE A 265 13.18 5.43 3.08
C ILE A 265 14.70 5.36 3.35
N PHE A 266 15.19 4.19 3.79
CA PHE A 266 16.64 3.99 3.98
C PHE A 266 17.41 4.21 2.68
N ARG A 267 16.91 3.71 1.54
CA ARG A 267 17.54 3.91 0.23
C ARG A 267 17.58 5.38 -0.18
N VAL A 268 16.53 6.16 0.10
CA VAL A 268 16.52 7.61 -0.16
C VAL A 268 17.65 8.30 0.60
N PHE A 269 17.71 8.12 1.92
CA PHE A 269 18.75 8.73 2.74
C PHE A 269 20.16 8.24 2.39
N ALA A 270 20.32 6.94 2.14
CA ALA A 270 21.63 6.39 1.79
C ALA A 270 22.13 6.89 0.42
N THR A 271 21.24 7.02 -0.57
CA THR A 271 21.58 7.61 -1.87
C THR A 271 21.95 9.08 -1.74
N GLU A 272 21.24 9.86 -0.92
CA GLU A 272 21.60 11.26 -0.69
C GLU A 272 22.92 11.41 0.08
N TYR A 273 23.17 10.54 1.07
CA TYR A 273 24.46 10.48 1.77
C TYR A 273 25.62 10.25 0.79
N GLU A 274 25.53 9.24 -0.07
CA GLU A 274 26.57 8.95 -1.06
C GLU A 274 26.76 10.10 -2.06
N ARG A 275 25.66 10.77 -2.46
CA ARG A 275 25.72 11.95 -3.33
C ARG A 275 26.47 13.11 -2.66
N LEU A 276 26.20 13.38 -1.38
CA LEU A 276 26.86 14.44 -0.62
C LEU A 276 28.35 14.17 -0.42
N ILE A 277 28.72 12.93 -0.09
CA ILE A 277 30.13 12.51 -0.03
C ILE A 277 30.81 12.68 -1.39
N ALA A 278 30.16 12.30 -2.49
CA ALA A 278 30.74 12.41 -3.83
C ALA A 278 31.02 13.87 -4.25
N VAL A 279 30.27 14.84 -3.73
CA VAL A 279 30.51 16.28 -3.97
C VAL A 279 31.38 16.94 -2.90
N GLY A 280 31.88 16.19 -1.92
CA GLY A 280 32.72 16.67 -0.82
C GLY A 280 31.99 17.47 0.25
N ASP A 281 30.65 17.35 0.36
CA ASP A 281 29.85 18.01 1.39
C ASP A 281 29.68 17.09 2.60
N ASP A 282 30.81 16.81 3.27
CA ASP A 282 30.89 15.88 4.40
C ASP A 282 30.00 16.32 5.56
N GLU A 283 29.88 17.64 5.79
CA GLU A 283 29.06 18.19 6.88
C GLU A 283 27.59 17.82 6.70
N LYS A 284 27.01 18.05 5.51
CA LYS A 284 25.61 17.66 5.26
C LYS A 284 25.42 16.14 5.23
N ALA A 285 26.41 15.39 4.72
CA ALA A 285 26.34 13.94 4.74
C ALA A 285 26.19 13.41 6.18
N GLN A 286 26.94 13.99 7.14
CA GLN A 286 26.85 13.59 8.55
C GLN A 286 25.47 13.88 9.19
N LEU A 287 24.73 14.88 8.70
CA LEU A 287 23.36 15.15 9.17
C LEU A 287 22.35 14.02 8.84
N ILE A 288 22.65 13.16 7.87
CA ILE A 288 21.78 12.05 7.45
C ILE A 288 21.98 10.79 8.30
N ILE A 289 23.19 10.62 8.86
CA ILE A 289 23.58 9.44 9.64
C ILE A 289 22.59 9.12 10.80
N PRO A 290 22.08 10.08 11.58
CA PRO A 290 21.10 9.81 12.62
C PRO A 290 19.81 9.14 12.09
N GLU A 291 19.27 9.59 10.94
CA GLU A 291 18.07 8.99 10.34
C GLU A 291 18.32 7.55 9.92
N LEU A 292 19.46 7.31 9.27
CA LEU A 292 19.88 5.98 8.85
C LEU A 292 20.05 5.01 10.04
N LYS A 293 20.59 5.48 11.17
CA LYS A 293 20.70 4.68 12.40
C LYS A 293 19.34 4.31 12.98
N VAL A 294 18.38 5.24 12.97
CA VAL A 294 17.00 4.98 13.42
C VAL A 294 16.35 3.89 12.55
N LEU A 295 16.45 4.00 11.22
CA LEU A 295 15.93 3.00 10.29
C LEU A 295 16.61 1.65 10.44
N SER A 296 17.94 1.63 10.56
CA SER A 296 18.70 0.41 10.78
C SER A 296 18.30 -0.29 12.07
N LYS A 297 18.07 0.47 13.16
CA LYS A 297 17.53 -0.07 14.42
C LYS A 297 16.14 -0.67 14.24
N ALA A 298 15.22 0.02 13.55
CA ALA A 298 13.87 -0.47 13.30
C ALA A 298 13.88 -1.79 12.49
N LEU A 299 14.66 -1.84 11.42
CA LEU A 299 14.84 -3.03 10.59
C LEU A 299 15.43 -4.19 11.39
N ARG A 300 16.45 -3.95 12.22
CA ARG A 300 17.06 -5.01 13.07
C ARG A 300 16.10 -5.58 14.11
N GLN A 301 15.31 -4.74 14.77
CA GLN A 301 14.29 -5.23 15.71
C GLN A 301 13.30 -6.18 15.03
N ARG A 302 12.87 -5.85 13.80
CA ARG A 302 11.99 -6.71 13.02
C ARG A 302 12.70 -7.97 12.51
N ALA A 303 13.97 -7.88 12.11
CA ALA A 303 14.78 -8.99 11.63
C ALA A 303 14.99 -10.12 12.64
N ALA A 304 14.79 -9.84 13.95
CA ALA A 304 14.79 -10.87 14.99
C ALA A 304 13.71 -11.94 14.75
N THR A 305 12.61 -11.59 14.07
CA THR A 305 11.44 -12.48 13.87
C THR A 305 11.07 -12.73 12.41
N SER A 306 11.70 -12.04 11.45
CA SER A 306 11.38 -12.12 10.01
C SER A 306 12.63 -12.39 9.18
N GLY A 307 12.61 -13.49 8.42
CA GLY A 307 13.65 -13.85 7.45
C GLY A 307 13.66 -12.93 6.23
N MET A 308 12.50 -12.51 5.72
CA MET A 308 12.41 -11.48 4.68
C MET A 308 13.14 -10.21 5.11
N THR A 309 12.95 -9.75 6.34
CA THR A 309 13.63 -8.55 6.84
C THR A 309 15.15 -8.73 6.87
N ARG A 310 15.65 -9.91 7.22
CA ARG A 310 17.09 -10.22 7.11
C ARG A 310 17.60 -10.15 5.67
N ALA A 311 16.83 -10.67 4.71
CA ALA A 311 17.18 -10.59 3.29
C ALA A 311 17.19 -9.13 2.80
N VAL A 312 16.22 -8.32 3.21
CA VAL A 312 16.18 -6.87 2.92
C VAL A 312 17.42 -6.17 3.47
N ILE A 313 17.77 -6.41 4.75
CA ILE A 313 18.99 -5.85 5.37
C ILE A 313 20.25 -6.27 4.58
N ALA A 314 20.36 -7.54 4.20
CA ALA A 314 21.50 -8.03 3.41
C ALA A 314 21.60 -7.30 2.05
N GLY A 315 20.48 -7.07 1.37
CA GLY A 315 20.44 -6.29 0.13
C GLY A 315 20.86 -4.83 0.32
N LEU A 316 20.45 -4.20 1.43
CA LEU A 316 20.89 -2.83 1.76
C LEU A 316 22.39 -2.77 2.05
N LYS A 317 22.94 -3.72 2.83
CA LYS A 317 24.39 -3.84 3.08
C LYS A 317 25.20 -3.97 1.80
N ALA A 318 24.75 -4.86 0.91
CA ALA A 318 25.43 -5.13 -0.35
C ALA A 318 25.41 -3.90 -1.27
N LYS A 319 24.32 -3.13 -1.27
CA LYS A 319 24.18 -1.93 -2.10
C LYS A 319 24.99 -0.73 -1.59
N PHE A 320 25.04 -0.50 -0.28
CA PHE A 320 25.64 0.70 0.32
C PHE A 320 26.84 0.32 1.19
N THR A 321 27.95 -0.05 0.55
CA THR A 321 29.17 -0.51 1.23
C THR A 321 29.84 0.59 2.06
N SER A 322 29.73 1.84 1.61
CA SER A 322 30.19 3.05 2.30
C SER A 322 29.68 3.13 3.75
N LEU A 323 28.45 2.69 3.99
CA LEU A 323 27.79 2.75 5.30
C LEU A 323 28.14 1.58 6.24
N GLN A 324 28.91 0.59 5.79
CA GLN A 324 29.24 -0.58 6.63
C GLN A 324 30.22 -0.26 7.76
N HIS A 325 31.00 0.82 7.61
CA HIS A 325 31.98 1.26 8.61
C HIS A 325 31.37 2.20 9.68
N GLU A 326 30.14 2.65 9.46
CA GLU A 326 29.45 3.59 10.35
C GLU A 326 28.94 2.89 11.61
N ASN A 327 29.40 3.34 12.78
CA ASN A 327 29.04 2.71 14.05
C ASN A 327 27.52 2.81 14.31
N GLY A 328 26.87 1.66 14.53
CA GLY A 328 25.43 1.56 14.76
C GLY A 328 24.62 1.28 13.50
N MET A 329 25.26 1.23 12.34
CA MET A 329 24.68 0.71 11.11
C MET A 329 24.80 -0.81 11.06
N PHE A 330 23.67 -1.45 10.79
CA PHE A 330 23.44 -2.88 10.62
C PHE A 330 24.33 -3.87 11.41
#